data_AF-A0A5B2VNZ2-F1
#
_entry.id   AF-A0A5B2VNZ2-F1
#
_cell.length_a   1.000
_cell.length_b   1.000
_cell.length_c   1.000
_cell.angle_alpha   90.00
_cell.angle_beta   90.00
_cell.angle_gamma   90.00
#
_symmetry.space_group_name_H-M   'P 1'
#
loop_
_entity.id
_entity.type
_entity.pdbx_description
1 polymer ?
#
loop_
_entity_poly.entity_id
_entity_poly.type
_entity_poly.pdbx_seq_one_letter_code
_entity_poly.pdbx_strand_id
1 'polypeptide(L)'
;MNATIIVALISSFAAILIGIANFISARITLRHNKATVLELERLKDELDRKKQARLFAVKQAEKEIDAIDRAISCIQRLKETLYLAITCLPDTVSTEVIIAALKLDIEKLVTLYEDDFSMLKSVTKQSVHDIKTFSADALFLLKSYLNNATYVSLSDEQKNTLAHKRSRLTEQQEVLRDIKYNIITRIAS
;
A
#
# COMPACT_ATOMS: atom_id res chain seq x y z
N MET A 1 52.88 36.48 64.95
CA MET A 1 52.71 35.01 64.84
C MET A 1 51.24 34.58 64.83
N ASN A 2 50.37 35.13 65.69
CA ASN A 2 48.95 34.71 65.77
C ASN A 2 48.12 35.02 64.51
N ALA A 3 48.33 36.16 63.85
CA ALA A 3 47.58 36.53 62.64
C ALA A 3 47.81 35.56 61.46
N THR A 4 49.04 35.07 61.29
CA THR A 4 49.39 34.11 60.23
C THR A 4 48.70 32.76 60.42
N ILE A 5 48.56 32.31 61.67
CA ILE A 5 47.85 31.07 62.02
C ILE A 5 46.35 31.20 61.73
N ILE A 6 45.75 32.36 62.06
CA ILE A 6 44.33 32.64 61.79
C ILE A 6 44.07 32.68 60.28
N VAL A 7 44.93 33.35 59.51
CA VAL A 7 44.82 33.37 58.04
C VAL A 7 44.96 31.96 57.46
N ALA A 8 45.92 31.17 57.92
CA ALA A 8 46.09 29.78 57.47
C ALA A 8 44.85 28.90 57.78
N LEU A 9 44.23 29.07 58.96
CA LEU A 9 43.00 28.38 59.33
C LEU A 9 41.82 28.77 58.43
N ILE A 10 41.63 30.06 58.17
CA ILE A 10 40.57 30.55 57.28
C ILE A 10 40.78 30.06 55.85
N SER A 11 42.02 30.13 55.33
CA SER A 11 42.36 29.61 54.01
C SER A 11 42.15 28.11 53.89
N SER A 12 42.50 27.33 54.92
CA SER A 12 42.26 25.89 54.95
C SER A 12 40.76 25.57 54.97
N PHE A 13 39.96 26.30 55.74
CA PHE A 13 38.52 26.11 55.81
C PHE A 13 37.83 26.50 54.50
N ALA A 14 38.23 27.61 53.89
CA ALA A 14 37.75 28.03 52.58
C ALA A 14 38.09 27.00 51.48
N ALA A 15 39.30 26.44 51.49
CA ALA A 15 39.71 25.40 50.55
C ALA A 15 38.85 24.12 50.70
N ILE A 16 38.52 23.72 51.93
CA ILE A 16 37.64 22.58 52.19
C ILE A 16 36.22 22.85 51.67
N LEU A 17 35.66 24.03 51.94
CA LEU A 17 34.32 24.41 51.45
C LEU A 17 34.25 24.45 49.93
N ILE A 18 35.27 25.01 49.27
CA ILE A 18 35.37 25.02 47.80
C ILE A 18 35.47 23.58 47.26
N GLY A 19 36.26 22.72 47.90
CA GLY A 19 36.37 21.30 47.55
C GLY A 19 35.04 20.55 47.63
N ILE A 20 34.27 20.79 48.71
CA ILE A 20 32.94 20.19 48.90
C ILE A 20 31.94 20.72 47.86
N ALA A 21 31.93 22.04 47.61
CA ALA A 21 31.04 22.65 46.62
C ALA A 21 31.34 22.11 45.21
N ASN A 22 32.62 21.99 44.84
CA ASN A 22 33.04 21.42 43.56
C ASN A 22 32.66 19.94 43.44
N PHE A 23 32.80 19.15 44.52
CA PHE A 23 32.41 17.75 44.53
C PHE A 23 30.90 17.55 44.37
N ILE A 24 30.08 18.35 45.08
CA ILE A 24 28.62 18.32 44.95
C ILE A 24 28.20 18.71 43.54
N SER A 25 28.76 19.81 43.02
CA SER A 25 28.49 20.28 41.65
C SER A 25 28.83 19.20 40.61
N ALA A 26 30.03 18.61 40.70
CA ALA A 26 30.45 17.53 39.81
C ALA A 26 29.53 16.30 39.89
N ARG A 27 29.07 15.92 41.08
CA ARG A 27 28.11 14.82 41.27
C ARG A 27 26.76 15.11 40.63
N ILE A 28 26.26 16.34 40.74
CA ILE A 28 24.99 16.78 40.13
C ILE A 28 25.13 16.78 38.60
N THR A 29 26.19 17.38 38.06
CA THR A 29 26.48 17.38 36.61
C THR A 29 26.59 15.96 36.06
N LEU A 30 27.29 15.05 36.77
CA LEU A 30 27.47 13.68 36.32
C LEU A 30 26.17 12.86 36.35
N ARG A 31 25.29 13.11 37.32
CA ARG A 31 23.93 12.52 37.34
C ARG A 31 23.06 13.08 36.21
N HIS A 32 23.10 14.39 35.98
CA HIS A 32 22.32 15.03 34.91
C HIS A 32 22.79 14.54 33.53
N ASN A 33 24.10 14.53 33.28
CA ASN A 33 24.66 14.03 32.03
C ASN A 33 24.28 12.56 31.78
N LYS A 34 24.30 11.70 32.81
CA LYS A 34 23.85 10.30 32.66
C LYS A 34 22.37 10.20 32.31
N ALA A 35 21.51 11.02 32.93
CA ALA A 35 20.08 11.06 32.62
C ALA A 35 19.84 11.53 31.18
N THR A 36 20.52 12.60 30.74
CA THR A 36 20.43 13.12 29.37
C THR A 36 20.94 12.12 28.33
N VAL A 37 22.03 11.39 28.62
CA VAL A 37 22.53 10.33 27.72
C VAL A 37 21.52 9.21 27.57
N LEU A 38 20.90 8.76 28.67
CA LEU A 38 19.89 7.70 28.64
C LEU A 38 18.61 8.15 27.92
N GLU A 39 18.23 9.42 28.07
CA GLU A 39 17.11 10.00 27.32
C GLU A 39 17.42 10.10 25.81
N LEU A 40 18.65 10.51 25.45
CA LEU A 40 19.11 10.52 24.07
C LEU A 40 19.12 9.12 23.45
N GLU A 41 19.58 8.10 24.18
CA GLU A 41 19.53 6.71 23.73
C GLU A 41 18.09 6.25 23.50
N ARG A 42 17.18 6.56 24.43
CA ARG A 42 15.75 6.24 24.28
C ARG A 42 15.12 6.93 23.07
N LEU A 43 15.41 8.22 22.86
CA LEU A 43 14.91 8.99 21.72
C LEU A 43 15.46 8.45 20.40
N LYS A 44 16.73 8.01 20.39
CA LYS A 44 17.34 7.36 19.23
C LYS A 44 16.65 6.04 18.90
N ASP A 45 16.42 5.19 19.89
CA ASP A 45 15.71 3.93 19.70
C ASP A 45 14.26 4.14 19.22
N GLU A 46 13.56 5.12 19.77
CA GLU A 46 12.21 5.47 19.33
C GLU A 46 12.21 6.00 17.89
N LEU A 47 13.18 6.84 17.53
CA LEU A 47 13.36 7.35 16.18
C LEU A 47 13.64 6.21 15.19
N ASP A 48 14.52 5.28 15.54
CA ASP A 48 14.87 4.14 14.69
C ASP A 48 13.69 3.19 14.50
N ARG A 49 12.89 2.94 15.56
CA ARG A 49 11.63 2.20 15.45
C ARG A 49 10.63 2.90 14.53
N LYS A 50 10.45 4.22 14.66
CA LYS A 50 9.56 5.00 13.78
C LYS A 50 10.04 4.97 12.32
N LYS A 51 11.35 5.07 12.08
CA LYS A 51 11.93 4.95 10.73
C LYS A 51 11.66 3.57 10.13
N GLN A 52 11.89 2.49 10.88
CA GLN A 52 11.62 1.13 10.41
C GLN A 52 10.14 0.90 10.11
N ALA A 53 9.24 1.36 10.99
CA ALA A 53 7.80 1.28 10.76
C ALA A 53 7.38 2.06 9.50
N ARG A 54 7.94 3.25 9.28
CA ARG A 54 7.69 4.04 8.06
C ARG A 54 8.18 3.32 6.82
N LEU A 55 9.40 2.76 6.84
CA LEU A 55 9.94 1.99 5.71
C LEU A 55 9.08 0.78 5.37
N PHE A 56 8.58 0.06 6.37
CA PHE A 56 7.65 -1.04 6.17
C PHE A 56 6.33 -0.57 5.54
N ALA A 57 5.75 0.52 6.06
CA ALA A 57 4.52 1.08 5.54
C ALA A 57 4.64 1.54 4.08
N VAL A 58 5.77 2.17 3.72
CA VAL A 58 6.06 2.58 2.33
C VAL A 58 6.15 1.36 1.43
N LYS A 59 6.95 0.34 1.80
CA LYS A 59 7.06 -0.90 1.01
C LYS A 59 5.72 -1.62 0.82
N GLN A 60 4.88 -1.64 1.86
CA GLN A 60 3.56 -2.24 1.76
C GLN A 60 2.65 -1.45 0.80
N ALA A 61 2.73 -0.13 0.84
CA ALA A 61 1.96 0.74 -0.05
C ALA A 61 2.44 0.65 -1.51
N GLU A 62 3.76 0.52 -1.76
CA GLU A 62 4.32 0.24 -3.09
C GLU A 62 3.79 -1.07 -3.68
N LYS A 63 3.76 -2.14 -2.86
CA LYS A 63 3.17 -3.43 -3.29
C LYS A 63 1.67 -3.32 -3.59
N GLU A 64 0.93 -2.56 -2.79
CA GLU A 64 -0.49 -2.32 -3.04
C GLU A 64 -0.70 -1.54 -4.35
N ILE A 65 0.15 -0.55 -4.66
CA ILE A 65 0.13 0.17 -5.94
C ILE A 65 0.40 -0.78 -7.12
N ASP A 66 1.41 -1.63 -7.02
CA ASP A 66 1.75 -2.60 -8.08
C ASP A 66 0.58 -3.58 -8.34
N ALA A 67 -0.04 -4.09 -7.28
CA ALA A 67 -1.23 -4.93 -7.40
C ALA A 67 -2.40 -4.19 -8.08
N ILE A 68 -2.62 -2.92 -7.73
CA ILE A 68 -3.65 -2.09 -8.39
C ILE A 68 -3.34 -1.90 -9.88
N ASP A 69 -2.09 -1.62 -10.26
CA ASP A 69 -1.71 -1.44 -11.66
C ASP A 69 -1.89 -2.70 -12.49
N ARG A 70 -1.55 -3.86 -11.92
CA ARG A 70 -1.82 -5.16 -12.54
C ARG A 70 -3.33 -5.42 -12.69
N ALA A 71 -4.13 -5.08 -11.69
CA ALA A 71 -5.59 -5.22 -11.74
C ALA A 71 -6.21 -4.31 -12.82
N ILE A 72 -5.81 -3.03 -12.88
CA ILE A 72 -6.22 -2.06 -13.91
C ILE A 72 -5.88 -2.59 -15.30
N SER A 73 -4.69 -3.16 -15.47
CA SER A 73 -4.25 -3.74 -16.75
C SER A 73 -5.10 -4.95 -17.15
N CYS A 74 -5.47 -5.81 -16.20
CA CYS A 74 -6.37 -6.94 -16.47
C CYS A 74 -7.79 -6.45 -16.86
N ILE A 75 -8.32 -5.47 -16.15
CA ILE A 75 -9.62 -4.86 -16.46
C ILE A 75 -9.63 -4.29 -17.88
N GLN A 76 -8.54 -3.61 -18.28
CA GLN A 76 -8.42 -3.04 -19.62
C GLN A 76 -8.49 -4.12 -20.70
N ARG A 77 -7.75 -5.23 -20.54
CA ARG A 77 -7.80 -6.36 -21.48
C ARG A 77 -9.16 -7.05 -21.54
N LEU A 78 -9.85 -7.16 -20.39
CA LEU A 78 -11.23 -7.67 -20.35
C LEU A 78 -12.19 -6.75 -21.12
N LYS A 79 -12.08 -5.44 -20.92
CA LYS A 79 -12.90 -4.44 -21.64
C LYS A 79 -12.67 -4.51 -23.15
N GLU A 80 -11.43 -4.71 -23.57
CA GLU A 80 -11.06 -4.87 -24.99
C GLU A 80 -11.61 -6.18 -25.56
N THR A 81 -11.48 -7.29 -24.83
CA THR A 81 -12.03 -8.59 -25.24
C THR A 81 -13.55 -8.56 -25.35
N LEU A 82 -14.24 -7.92 -24.40
CA LEU A 82 -15.69 -7.70 -24.48
C LEU A 82 -16.07 -6.79 -25.65
N TYR A 83 -15.27 -5.75 -25.92
CA TYR A 83 -15.51 -4.89 -27.07
C TYR A 83 -15.39 -5.67 -28.38
N LEU A 84 -14.34 -6.49 -28.54
CA LEU A 84 -14.16 -7.38 -29.68
C LEU A 84 -15.32 -8.38 -29.82
N ALA A 85 -15.82 -8.91 -28.70
CA ALA A 85 -17.02 -9.74 -28.74
C ALA A 85 -18.22 -8.95 -29.31
N ILE A 86 -18.45 -7.72 -28.84
CA ILE A 86 -19.57 -6.90 -29.28
C ILE A 86 -19.47 -6.53 -30.78
N THR A 87 -18.26 -6.27 -31.29
CA THR A 87 -18.05 -5.69 -32.64
C THR A 87 -17.59 -6.67 -33.72
N CYS A 88 -16.83 -7.71 -33.38
CA CYS A 88 -16.11 -8.55 -34.35
C CYS A 88 -16.68 -9.96 -34.55
N LEU A 89 -17.67 -10.36 -33.74
CA LEU A 89 -18.27 -11.70 -33.82
C LEU A 89 -18.90 -12.11 -35.17
N PRO A 90 -19.18 -11.23 -36.16
CA PRO A 90 -19.66 -11.70 -37.45
C PRO A 90 -18.59 -12.33 -38.37
N ASP A 91 -17.34 -11.83 -38.45
CA ASP A 91 -16.55 -12.07 -39.70
C ASP A 91 -15.02 -12.32 -39.56
N THR A 92 -14.39 -12.21 -38.38
CA THR A 92 -12.90 -12.23 -38.32
C THR A 92 -12.26 -13.01 -37.17
N VAL A 93 -12.96 -13.19 -36.04
CA VAL A 93 -12.38 -13.84 -34.85
C VAL A 93 -13.34 -14.93 -34.38
N SER A 94 -12.82 -16.13 -34.17
CA SER A 94 -13.64 -17.25 -33.68
C SER A 94 -14.08 -17.02 -32.24
N THR A 95 -15.31 -17.43 -31.95
CA THR A 95 -15.91 -17.47 -30.60
C THR A 95 -14.96 -18.06 -29.56
N GLU A 96 -14.25 -19.13 -29.91
CA GLU A 96 -13.34 -19.86 -29.02
C GLU A 96 -12.15 -19.01 -28.59
N VAL A 97 -11.58 -18.22 -29.50
CA VAL A 97 -10.45 -17.32 -29.21
C VAL A 97 -10.88 -16.24 -28.22
N ILE A 98 -12.06 -15.66 -28.40
CA ILE A 98 -12.61 -14.63 -27.50
C ILE A 98 -12.87 -15.22 -26.11
N ILE A 99 -13.50 -16.40 -26.03
CA ILE A 99 -13.76 -17.09 -24.76
C ILE A 99 -12.46 -17.44 -24.06
N ALA A 100 -11.45 -17.93 -24.78
CA ALA A 100 -10.14 -18.29 -24.23
C ALA A 100 -9.41 -17.06 -23.69
N ALA A 101 -9.40 -15.95 -24.43
CA ALA A 101 -8.82 -14.68 -23.99
C ALA A 101 -9.49 -14.17 -22.71
N LEU A 102 -10.82 -14.17 -22.67
CA LEU A 102 -11.58 -13.70 -21.51
C LEU A 102 -11.33 -14.58 -20.27
N LYS A 103 -11.28 -15.91 -20.44
CA LYS A 103 -10.91 -16.84 -19.36
C LYS A 103 -9.52 -16.55 -18.80
N LEU A 104 -8.53 -16.40 -19.69
CA LEU A 104 -7.14 -16.14 -19.29
C LEU A 104 -7.02 -14.84 -18.48
N ASP A 105 -7.73 -13.78 -18.86
CA ASP A 105 -7.69 -12.53 -18.11
C ASP A 105 -8.44 -12.61 -16.78
N ILE A 106 -9.50 -13.41 -16.68
CA ILE A 106 -10.18 -13.71 -15.41
C ILE A 106 -9.26 -14.52 -14.49
N GLU A 107 -8.57 -15.54 -15.00
CA GLU A 107 -7.59 -16.32 -14.24
C GLU A 107 -6.48 -15.44 -13.67
N LYS A 108 -5.95 -14.49 -14.47
CA LYS A 108 -4.97 -13.51 -13.99
C LYS A 108 -5.52 -12.64 -12.85
N LEU A 109 -6.79 -12.24 -12.90
CA LEU A 109 -7.42 -11.50 -11.80
C LEU A 109 -7.61 -12.36 -10.55
N VAL A 110 -7.96 -13.63 -10.72
CA VAL A 110 -8.08 -14.59 -9.61
C VAL A 110 -6.73 -14.75 -8.93
N THR A 111 -5.67 -15.03 -9.71
CA THR A 111 -4.30 -15.15 -9.20
C THR A 111 -3.84 -13.88 -8.50
N LEU A 112 -4.09 -12.70 -9.08
CA LEU A 112 -3.78 -11.42 -8.43
C LEU A 112 -4.49 -11.28 -7.08
N TYR A 113 -5.78 -11.62 -7.03
CA TYR A 113 -6.56 -11.56 -5.80
C TYR A 113 -6.01 -12.51 -4.73
N GLU A 114 -5.58 -13.71 -5.10
CA GLU A 114 -5.08 -14.74 -4.19
C GLU A 114 -3.66 -14.44 -3.72
N ASP A 115 -2.74 -14.14 -4.64
CA ASP A 115 -1.32 -13.89 -4.37
C ASP A 115 -1.12 -12.60 -3.56
N ASP A 116 -1.84 -11.54 -3.92
CA ASP A 116 -1.70 -10.24 -3.26
C ASP A 116 -2.69 -10.05 -2.11
N PHE A 117 -3.52 -11.05 -1.79
CA PHE A 117 -4.60 -10.92 -0.80
C PHE A 117 -4.12 -10.33 0.52
N SER A 118 -2.95 -10.73 0.99
CA SER A 118 -2.38 -10.28 2.28
C SER A 118 -1.92 -8.82 2.25
N MET A 119 -1.63 -8.27 1.08
CA MET A 119 -1.04 -6.94 0.90
C MET A 119 -2.09 -5.87 0.60
N LEU A 120 -3.22 -6.26 0.01
CA LEU A 120 -4.33 -5.37 -0.30
C LEU A 120 -5.05 -4.88 0.97
N LYS A 121 -5.51 -3.63 0.99
CA LYS A 121 -6.43 -3.15 2.03
C LYS A 121 -7.86 -3.56 1.75
N SER A 122 -8.72 -3.54 2.77
CA SER A 122 -10.13 -3.97 2.68
C SER A 122 -10.88 -3.41 1.47
N VAL A 123 -10.70 -2.11 1.17
CA VAL A 123 -11.37 -1.47 0.04
C VAL A 123 -10.84 -2.03 -1.29
N THR A 124 -9.53 -2.07 -1.46
CA THR A 124 -8.87 -2.62 -2.66
C THR A 124 -9.23 -4.09 -2.86
N LYS A 125 -9.25 -4.89 -1.79
CA LYS A 125 -9.71 -6.29 -1.82
C LYS A 125 -11.13 -6.41 -2.33
N GLN A 126 -12.05 -5.60 -1.80
CA GLN A 126 -13.45 -5.63 -2.22
C GLN A 126 -13.59 -5.28 -3.70
N SER A 127 -12.93 -4.21 -4.15
CA SER A 127 -12.95 -3.82 -5.57
C SER A 127 -12.43 -4.95 -6.47
N VAL A 128 -11.27 -5.54 -6.16
CA VAL A 128 -10.71 -6.65 -6.97
C VAL A 128 -11.65 -7.88 -6.93
N HIS A 129 -12.27 -8.17 -5.79
CA HIS A 129 -13.26 -9.24 -5.68
C HIS A 129 -14.49 -8.98 -6.58
N ASP A 130 -15.04 -7.77 -6.54
CA ASP A 130 -16.19 -7.37 -7.35
C ASP A 130 -15.86 -7.48 -8.84
N ILE A 131 -14.68 -7.01 -9.26
CA ILE A 131 -14.20 -7.12 -10.64
C ILE A 131 -14.13 -8.59 -11.07
N LYS A 132 -13.55 -9.46 -10.24
CA LYS A 132 -13.48 -10.90 -10.52
C LYS A 132 -14.87 -11.49 -10.75
N THR A 133 -15.82 -11.19 -9.86
CA THR A 133 -17.20 -11.67 -9.96
C THR A 133 -17.89 -11.14 -11.21
N PHE A 134 -17.80 -9.84 -11.48
CA PHE A 134 -18.40 -9.25 -12.69
C PHE A 134 -17.81 -9.84 -13.99
N SER A 135 -16.53 -10.14 -13.99
CA SER A 135 -15.85 -10.72 -15.15
C SER A 135 -16.26 -12.17 -15.38
N ALA A 136 -16.41 -12.95 -14.31
CA ALA A 136 -16.94 -14.31 -14.37
C ALA A 136 -18.39 -14.35 -14.90
N ASP A 137 -19.25 -13.43 -14.44
CA ASP A 137 -20.60 -13.26 -14.97
C ASP A 137 -20.59 -12.93 -16.47
N ALA A 138 -19.71 -12.03 -16.90
CA ALA A 138 -19.60 -11.64 -18.31
C ALA A 138 -19.17 -12.83 -19.18
N LEU A 139 -18.24 -13.67 -18.70
CA LEU A 139 -17.85 -14.91 -19.36
C LEU A 139 -19.01 -15.91 -19.44
N PHE A 140 -19.79 -16.05 -18.36
CA PHE A 140 -20.96 -16.93 -18.34
C PHE A 140 -22.00 -16.49 -19.38
N LEU A 141 -22.34 -15.20 -19.40
CA LEU A 141 -23.28 -14.64 -20.38
C LEU A 141 -22.77 -14.82 -21.81
N LEU A 142 -21.50 -14.51 -22.05
CA LEU A 142 -20.91 -14.63 -23.38
C LEU A 142 -20.96 -16.08 -23.89
N LYS A 143 -20.62 -17.07 -23.04
CA LYS A 143 -20.77 -18.49 -23.39
C LYS A 143 -22.22 -18.86 -23.70
N SER A 144 -23.17 -18.36 -22.90
CA SER A 144 -24.60 -18.63 -23.09
C SER A 144 -25.12 -18.05 -24.40
N TYR A 145 -24.70 -16.84 -24.77
CA TYR A 145 -25.12 -16.20 -26.02
C TYR A 145 -24.53 -16.87 -27.25
N LEU A 146 -23.34 -17.44 -27.11
CA LEU A 146 -22.61 -18.06 -28.20
C LEU A 146 -22.98 -19.53 -28.45
N ASN A 147 -23.65 -20.19 -27.51
CA ASN A 147 -24.28 -21.51 -27.65
C ASN A 147 -23.46 -22.55 -28.46
N ASN A 148 -22.14 -22.63 -28.24
CA ASN A 148 -21.19 -23.51 -28.96
C ASN A 148 -21.07 -23.30 -30.48
N ALA A 149 -21.54 -22.17 -31.01
CA ALA A 149 -21.38 -21.85 -32.41
C ALA A 149 -20.03 -21.15 -32.67
N THR A 150 -19.35 -21.58 -33.73
CA THR A 150 -18.04 -21.05 -34.15
C THR A 150 -18.12 -19.58 -34.58
N TYR A 151 -19.26 -19.16 -35.14
CA TYR A 151 -19.57 -17.80 -35.56
C TYR A 151 -21.04 -17.50 -35.24
N VAL A 152 -21.31 -16.51 -34.39
CA VAL A 152 -22.67 -16.05 -34.06
C VAL A 152 -22.68 -14.55 -33.97
N SER A 153 -23.59 -13.92 -34.70
CA SER A 153 -23.91 -12.51 -34.49
C SER A 153 -24.76 -12.36 -33.24
N LEU A 154 -24.28 -11.58 -32.27
CA LEU A 154 -25.04 -11.22 -31.09
C LEU A 154 -26.24 -10.35 -31.48
N SER A 155 -27.38 -10.58 -30.85
CA SER A 155 -28.53 -9.67 -30.95
C SER A 155 -28.20 -8.32 -30.31
N ASP A 156 -28.94 -7.26 -30.68
CA ASP A 156 -28.73 -5.92 -30.11
C ASP A 156 -28.93 -5.90 -28.58
N GLU A 157 -29.86 -6.71 -28.07
CA GLU A 157 -30.07 -6.89 -26.63
C GLU A 157 -28.86 -7.52 -25.94
N GLN A 158 -28.27 -8.56 -26.54
CA GLN A 158 -27.05 -9.21 -26.02
C GLN A 158 -25.86 -8.26 -26.06
N LYS A 159 -25.69 -7.50 -27.16
CA LYS A 159 -24.67 -6.46 -27.29
C LYS A 159 -24.82 -5.39 -26.22
N ASN A 160 -26.04 -4.90 -25.99
CA ASN A 160 -26.33 -3.91 -24.94
C ASN A 160 -26.00 -4.45 -23.54
N THR A 161 -26.31 -5.71 -23.26
CA THR A 161 -26.00 -6.35 -21.98
C THR A 161 -24.49 -6.45 -21.75
N LEU A 162 -23.72 -6.88 -22.75
CA LEU A 162 -22.26 -6.93 -22.68
C LEU A 162 -21.64 -5.52 -22.58
N ALA A 163 -22.19 -4.53 -23.30
CA ALA A 163 -21.78 -3.14 -23.21
C ALA A 163 -21.98 -2.58 -21.80
N HIS A 164 -23.10 -2.92 -21.15
CA HIS A 164 -23.34 -2.56 -19.76
C HIS A 164 -22.31 -3.19 -18.81
N LYS A 165 -21.98 -4.48 -18.97
CA LYS A 165 -20.89 -5.13 -18.20
C LYS A 165 -19.54 -4.43 -18.42
N ARG A 166 -19.22 -4.03 -19.65
CA ARG A 166 -18.01 -3.23 -19.97
C ARG A 166 -18.01 -1.85 -19.31
N SER A 167 -19.18 -1.19 -19.21
CA SER A 167 -19.32 0.08 -18.46
C SER A 167 -19.03 -0.13 -16.98
N ARG A 168 -19.60 -1.17 -16.37
CA ARG A 168 -19.34 -1.54 -14.97
C ARG A 168 -17.86 -1.79 -14.69
N LEU A 169 -17.15 -2.47 -15.60
CA LEU A 169 -15.70 -2.65 -15.49
C LEU A 169 -14.94 -1.31 -15.54
N THR A 170 -15.43 -0.33 -16.30
CA THR A 170 -14.84 1.01 -16.35
C THR A 170 -15.03 1.75 -15.02
N GLU A 171 -16.21 1.68 -14.43
CA GLU A 171 -16.47 2.26 -13.10
C GLU A 171 -15.51 1.68 -12.04
N GLN A 172 -15.33 0.35 -12.05
CA GLN A 172 -14.38 -0.30 -11.13
C GLN A 172 -12.92 0.09 -11.40
N GLN A 173 -12.54 0.29 -12.66
CA GLN A 173 -11.22 0.79 -13.03
C GLN A 173 -10.96 2.18 -12.45
N GLU A 174 -11.93 3.08 -12.49
CA GLU A 174 -11.81 4.42 -11.90
C GLU A 174 -11.70 4.36 -10.37
N VAL A 175 -12.50 3.52 -9.70
CA VAL A 175 -12.38 3.31 -8.24
C VAL A 175 -10.96 2.88 -7.86
N LEU A 176 -10.36 1.95 -8.62
CA LEU A 176 -8.97 1.53 -8.37
C LEU A 176 -7.96 2.66 -8.60
N ARG A 177 -8.17 3.51 -9.62
CA ARG A 177 -7.31 4.68 -9.87
C ARG A 177 -7.38 5.69 -8.72
N ASP A 178 -8.58 5.95 -8.19
CA ASP A 178 -8.77 6.84 -7.05
C ASP A 178 -8.09 6.29 -5.79
N ILE A 179 -8.21 4.98 -5.54
CA ILE A 179 -7.50 4.32 -4.44
C ILE A 179 -5.99 4.48 -4.62
N LYS A 180 -5.46 4.21 -5.81
CA LYS A 180 -4.02 4.39 -6.12
C LYS A 180 -3.56 5.82 -5.87
N TYR A 181 -4.31 6.81 -6.36
CA TYR A 181 -3.99 8.23 -6.16
C TYR A 181 -3.95 8.61 -4.67
N ASN A 182 -4.91 8.12 -3.89
CA ASN A 182 -4.95 8.32 -2.44
C ASN A 182 -3.76 7.68 -1.72
N ILE A 183 -3.33 6.49 -2.15
CA ILE A 183 -2.14 5.83 -1.59
C ILE A 183 -0.88 6.66 -1.90
N ILE A 184 -0.68 7.06 -3.16
CA ILE A 184 0.48 7.86 -3.59
C ILE A 184 0.56 9.16 -2.78
N THR A 185 -0.56 9.87 -2.65
CA THR A 185 -0.62 11.14 -1.91
C THR A 185 -0.23 10.96 -0.44
N ARG A 186 -0.63 9.84 0.19
CA ARG A 186 -0.29 9.52 1.59
C ARG A 186 1.18 9.11 1.79
N ILE A 187 1.83 8.53 0.78
CA ILE A 187 3.25 8.19 0.85
C ILE A 187 4.11 9.46 0.69
N ALA A 188 3.67 10.38 -0.15
CA ALA A 188 4.39 11.61 -0.47
C ALA A 188 4.33 12.67 0.66
N SER A 189 3.27 12.64 1.49
CA SER A 189 3.14 13.45 2.72
C SER A 189 3.99 12.93 3.87
#